data_AF-A0A800J8U4-F1
#
_entry.id   AF-A0A800J8U4-F1
#
_cell.length_a   1.000
_cell.length_b   1.000
_cell.length_c   1.000
_cell.angle_alpha   90.00
_cell.angle_beta   90.00
_cell.angle_gamma   90.00
#
_symmetry.space_group_name_H-M   'P 1'
#
loop_
_entity.id
_entity.type
_entity.pdbx_description
1 polymer ?
#
loop_
_entity_poly.entity_id
_entity_poly.type
_entity_poly.pdbx_seq_one_letter_code
_entity_poly.pdbx_strand_id
1 'polypeptide(L)'
;AAQLRKIMPGKSVLYFDLNEVIRTYLILVLKNSQHPLFRFLFEPTIRKTVLDEFSPETPLFTVEVHHKNKIRQETVVFKDDMLQSQNFQLEVSPEKIIKALESGTLCPGLFITFTTLCFINALICFGSFEQVEYLAEFRRKWLKLGFLEQEIVRAVNTSALTSGRCIEESGVAVNPLDLLLGFRWSFMENQTVGELMRPLLPRLGIEV
;
A
#
# COMPACT_ATOMS: atom_id res chain seq x y z
N ALA A 1 22.71 7.90 2.60
CA ALA A 1 23.60 6.74 2.37
C ALA A 1 24.55 6.42 3.54
N ALA A 2 25.29 7.37 4.12
CA ALA A 2 26.28 7.08 5.18
C ALA A 2 25.65 6.62 6.51
N GLN A 3 24.52 7.20 6.92
CA GLN A 3 23.84 6.83 8.16
C GLN A 3 23.13 5.46 8.07
N LEU A 4 22.51 5.14 6.94
CA LEU A 4 21.85 3.84 6.76
C LEU A 4 22.83 2.66 6.71
N ARG A 5 24.08 2.87 6.26
CA ARG A 5 25.16 1.88 6.41
C ARG A 5 25.55 1.61 7.87
N LYS A 6 25.28 2.53 8.79
CA LYS A 6 25.46 2.32 10.23
C LYS A 6 24.31 1.52 10.85
N ILE A 7 23.09 1.68 10.31
CA ILE A 7 21.87 1.02 10.80
C ILE A 7 21.76 -0.41 10.27
N MET A 8 22.12 -0.64 9.00
CA MET A 8 22.12 -1.97 8.38
C MET A 8 23.53 -2.32 7.89
N PRO A 9 24.49 -2.55 8.82
CA PRO A 9 25.86 -2.88 8.45
C PRO A 9 25.91 -4.16 7.61
N GLY A 10 26.71 -4.12 6.54
CA GLY A 10 26.84 -5.25 5.61
C GLY A 10 25.63 -5.50 4.70
N LYS A 11 24.63 -4.60 4.68
CA LYS A 11 23.49 -4.68 3.75
C LYS A 11 23.52 -3.53 2.74
N SER A 12 23.26 -3.86 1.48
CA SER A 12 23.05 -2.86 0.43
C SER A 12 21.60 -2.39 0.49
N VAL A 13 21.39 -1.15 0.94
CA VAL A 13 20.07 -0.50 0.91
C VAL A 13 19.87 0.14 -0.45
N LEU A 14 18.80 -0.25 -1.14
CA LEU A 14 18.38 0.32 -2.41
C LEU A 14 17.17 1.22 -2.18
N TYR A 15 17.13 2.35 -2.89
CA TYR A 15 16.02 3.28 -2.82
C TYR A 15 15.32 3.28 -4.16
N PHE A 16 14.00 3.19 -4.11
CA PHE A 16 13.15 3.23 -5.27
C PHE A 16 11.98 4.14 -4.99
N ASP A 17 11.52 4.84 -6.01
CA ASP A 17 10.18 5.42 -6.00
C ASP A 17 9.19 4.26 -6.15
N LEU A 18 8.34 4.07 -5.13
CA LEU A 18 7.42 2.94 -5.11
C LEU A 18 6.40 3.01 -6.24
N ASN A 19 5.90 4.20 -6.58
CA ASN A 19 4.94 4.38 -7.66
C ASN A 19 5.59 4.04 -9.00
N GLU A 20 6.84 4.46 -9.22
CA GLU A 20 7.59 4.11 -10.43
C GLU A 20 7.81 2.60 -10.55
N VAL A 21 8.18 1.92 -9.46
CA VAL A 21 8.37 0.46 -9.45
C VAL A 21 7.08 -0.26 -9.79
N ILE A 22 5.97 0.07 -9.12
CA ILE A 22 4.69 -0.60 -9.35
C ILE A 22 4.14 -0.27 -10.73
N ARG A 23 4.25 0.97 -11.19
CA ARG A 23 3.85 1.37 -12.55
C ARG A 23 4.61 0.56 -13.60
N THR A 24 5.93 0.45 -13.45
CA THR A 24 6.78 -0.32 -14.37
C THR A 24 6.40 -1.81 -14.34
N TYR A 25 6.18 -2.36 -13.16
CA TYR A 25 5.70 -3.73 -13.00
C TYR A 25 4.37 -3.96 -13.72
N LEU A 26 3.38 -3.08 -13.51
CA LEU A 26 2.07 -3.17 -14.17
C LEU A 26 2.19 -3.13 -15.69
N ILE A 27 2.97 -2.19 -16.25
CA ILE A 27 3.19 -2.09 -17.70
C ILE A 27 3.74 -3.41 -18.29
N LEU A 28 4.58 -4.12 -17.53
CA LEU A 28 5.12 -5.41 -17.94
C LEU A 28 4.07 -6.52 -17.84
N VAL A 29 3.41 -6.66 -16.69
CA VAL A 29 2.54 -7.82 -16.43
C VAL A 29 1.17 -7.72 -17.10
N LEU A 30 0.68 -6.51 -17.40
CA LEU A 30 -0.58 -6.32 -18.14
C LEU A 30 -0.45 -6.65 -19.64
N LYS A 31 0.75 -7.05 -20.11
CA LYS A 31 0.95 -7.66 -21.44
C LYS A 31 0.76 -9.18 -21.42
N ASN A 32 0.66 -9.80 -20.24
CA ASN A 32 0.49 -11.24 -20.07
C ASN A 32 -0.95 -11.55 -19.61
N SER A 33 -1.75 -12.16 -20.49
CA SER A 33 -3.14 -12.47 -20.21
C SER A 33 -3.36 -13.47 -19.08
N GLN A 34 -2.35 -14.28 -18.74
CA GLN A 34 -2.41 -15.24 -17.64
C GLN A 34 -2.07 -14.62 -16.28
N HIS A 35 -1.51 -13.40 -16.26
CA HIS A 35 -1.10 -12.79 -15.00
C HIS A 35 -2.32 -12.42 -14.14
N PRO A 36 -2.32 -12.66 -12.82
CA PRO A 36 -3.48 -12.39 -11.97
C PRO A 36 -4.02 -10.97 -12.06
N LEU A 37 -3.15 -9.96 -12.15
CA LEU A 37 -3.59 -8.56 -12.32
C LEU A 37 -4.23 -8.29 -13.69
N PHE A 38 -3.78 -8.95 -14.76
CA PHE A 38 -4.45 -8.85 -16.05
C PHE A 38 -5.85 -9.42 -15.94
N ARG A 39 -5.95 -10.65 -15.43
CA ARG A 39 -7.23 -11.37 -15.29
C ARG A 39 -8.20 -10.60 -14.40
N PHE A 40 -7.73 -10.05 -13.28
CA PHE A 40 -8.54 -9.19 -12.42
C PHE A 40 -9.04 -7.92 -13.12
N LEU A 41 -8.18 -7.20 -13.85
CA LEU A 41 -8.59 -5.95 -14.48
C LEU A 41 -9.49 -6.16 -15.71
N PHE A 42 -9.29 -7.24 -16.47
CA PHE A 42 -9.87 -7.39 -17.81
C PHE A 42 -10.85 -8.56 -17.97
N GLU A 43 -10.93 -9.52 -17.05
CA GLU A 43 -11.98 -10.56 -17.08
C GLU A 43 -13.17 -10.12 -16.19
N PRO A 44 -14.34 -9.77 -16.76
CA PRO A 44 -15.43 -9.17 -15.99
C PRO A 44 -15.95 -10.05 -14.85
N THR A 45 -15.96 -11.37 -15.02
CA THR A 45 -16.39 -12.34 -14.01
C THR A 45 -15.45 -12.32 -12.80
N ILE A 46 -14.14 -12.38 -13.03
CA ILE A 46 -13.12 -12.33 -11.98
C ILE A 46 -13.13 -10.98 -11.30
N ARG A 47 -13.17 -9.90 -12.09
CA ARG A 47 -13.25 -8.53 -11.58
C ARG A 47 -14.41 -8.37 -10.61
N LYS A 48 -15.60 -8.81 -11.02
CA LYS A 48 -16.81 -8.78 -10.18
C LYS A 48 -16.61 -9.58 -8.90
N THR A 49 -16.14 -10.83 -9.00
CA THR A 49 -15.90 -11.67 -7.82
C THR A 49 -14.92 -11.04 -6.82
N VAL A 50 -13.85 -10.42 -7.30
CA VAL A 50 -12.88 -9.73 -6.42
C VAL A 50 -13.50 -8.48 -5.79
N LEU A 51 -14.19 -7.65 -6.57
CA LEU A 51 -14.79 -6.41 -6.07
C LEU A 51 -15.99 -6.67 -5.14
N ASP A 52 -16.73 -7.76 -5.31
CA ASP A 52 -17.79 -8.17 -4.38
C ASP A 52 -17.21 -8.53 -2.99
N GLU A 53 -15.98 -9.07 -2.93
CA GLU A 53 -15.31 -9.37 -1.66
C GLU A 53 -14.59 -8.16 -1.05
N PHE A 54 -13.94 -7.34 -1.89
CA PHE A 54 -13.15 -6.20 -1.40
C PHE A 54 -13.99 -4.93 -1.19
N SER A 55 -14.84 -4.61 -2.15
CA SER A 55 -15.81 -3.51 -2.26
C SER A 55 -15.74 -2.96 -3.70
N PRO A 56 -16.87 -2.64 -4.36
CA PRO A 56 -16.87 -1.91 -5.63
C PRO A 56 -16.16 -0.55 -5.55
N GLU A 57 -16.14 0.07 -4.37
CA GLU A 57 -15.50 1.36 -4.12
C GLU A 57 -13.99 1.23 -3.83
N THR A 58 -13.38 0.06 -4.03
CA THR A 58 -11.95 -0.16 -3.80
C THR A 58 -11.11 0.73 -4.72
N PRO A 59 -10.32 1.67 -4.19
CA PRO A 59 -9.46 2.53 -5.02
C PRO A 59 -8.35 1.71 -5.67
N LEU A 60 -8.37 1.64 -7.01
CA LEU A 60 -7.36 0.90 -7.77
C LEU A 60 -6.21 1.78 -8.23
N PHE A 61 -6.54 3.01 -8.61
CA PHE A 61 -5.59 4.00 -9.06
C PHE A 61 -5.89 5.36 -8.45
N THR A 62 -4.98 6.30 -8.62
CA THR A 62 -5.22 7.72 -8.44
C THR A 62 -4.89 8.48 -9.71
N VAL A 63 -5.54 9.61 -9.91
CA VAL A 63 -5.28 10.54 -11.01
C VAL A 63 -5.06 11.93 -10.45
N GLU A 64 -4.19 12.68 -11.10
CA GLU A 64 -4.08 14.11 -10.88
C GLU A 64 -5.11 14.84 -11.75
N VAL A 65 -5.92 15.70 -11.14
CA VAL A 65 -6.92 16.51 -11.83
C VAL A 65 -6.76 17.99 -11.48
N HIS A 66 -6.96 18.83 -12.49
CA HIS A 66 -7.01 20.26 -12.31
C HIS A 66 -8.45 20.67 -11.97
N HIS A 67 -8.66 21.16 -10.75
CA HIS A 67 -9.93 21.72 -10.33
C HIS A 67 -9.76 23.21 -9.98
N LYS A 68 -10.23 24.08 -10.86
CA LYS A 68 -9.97 25.54 -10.80
C LYS A 68 -8.46 25.80 -10.80
N ASN A 69 -7.96 26.61 -9.86
CA ASN A 69 -6.54 26.94 -9.72
C ASN A 69 -5.80 25.97 -8.77
N LYS A 70 -6.34 24.77 -8.53
CA LYS A 70 -5.73 23.77 -7.64
C LYS A 70 -5.59 22.43 -8.34
N ILE A 71 -4.48 21.76 -8.04
CA ILE A 71 -4.25 20.36 -8.39
C ILE A 71 -4.80 19.52 -7.23
N ARG A 72 -5.55 18.46 -7.56
CA ARG A 72 -6.07 17.49 -6.59
C ARG A 72 -5.79 16.08 -7.08
N GLN A 73 -5.63 15.16 -6.14
CA GLN A 73 -5.65 13.74 -6.44
C GLN A 73 -7.05 13.19 -6.22
N GLU A 74 -7.53 12.41 -7.18
CA GLU A 74 -8.78 11.68 -7.08
C GLU A 74 -8.52 10.18 -7.15
N THR A 75 -9.26 9.43 -6.33
CA THR A 75 -9.27 7.97 -6.40
C THR A 75 -10.08 7.50 -7.59
N VAL A 76 -9.56 6.52 -8.29
CA VAL A 76 -10.20 5.89 -9.44
C VAL A 76 -10.63 4.48 -9.04
N VAL A 77 -11.92 4.22 -9.16
CA VAL A 77 -12.56 2.94 -8.86
C VAL A 77 -13.13 2.34 -10.14
N PHE A 78 -13.52 1.06 -10.10
CA PHE A 78 -14.32 0.48 -11.16
C PHE A 78 -15.78 0.88 -11.02
N LYS A 79 -16.37 1.36 -12.11
CA LYS A 79 -17.81 1.52 -12.24
C LYS A 79 -18.24 1.00 -13.60
N ASP A 80 -19.04 -0.06 -13.58
CA ASP A 80 -19.39 -0.83 -14.78
C ASP A 80 -18.11 -1.34 -15.50
N ASP A 81 -17.95 -1.03 -16.79
CA ASP A 81 -16.75 -1.36 -17.58
C ASP A 81 -15.78 -0.17 -17.74
N MET A 82 -15.82 0.76 -16.78
CA MET A 82 -15.00 1.98 -16.79
C MET A 82 -14.21 2.12 -15.49
N LEU A 83 -13.03 2.73 -15.59
CA LEU A 83 -12.31 3.31 -14.46
C LEU A 83 -12.75 4.76 -14.32
N GLN A 84 -13.28 5.15 -13.16
CA GLN A 84 -13.89 6.46 -12.97
C GLN A 84 -13.49 7.14 -11.65
N SER A 85 -13.39 8.47 -11.70
CA SER A 85 -13.43 9.38 -10.57
C SER A 85 -14.41 10.52 -10.86
N GLN A 86 -14.41 11.59 -10.05
CA GLN A 86 -15.31 12.72 -10.28
C GLN A 86 -15.01 13.46 -11.59
N ASN A 87 -13.73 13.64 -11.93
CA ASN A 87 -13.29 14.42 -13.09
C ASN A 87 -12.48 13.60 -14.10
N PHE A 88 -12.51 12.27 -14.00
CA PHE A 88 -11.77 11.37 -14.88
C PHE A 88 -12.61 10.13 -15.23
N GLN A 89 -12.48 9.68 -16.47
CA GLN A 89 -13.03 8.41 -16.93
C GLN A 89 -12.09 7.77 -17.95
N LEU A 90 -11.94 6.45 -17.87
CA LEU A 90 -11.16 5.67 -18.80
C LEU A 90 -11.84 4.33 -19.07
N GLU A 91 -12.04 4.01 -20.35
CA GLU A 91 -12.52 2.70 -20.75
C GLU A 91 -11.47 1.63 -20.46
N VAL A 92 -11.94 0.50 -19.95
CA VAL A 92 -11.08 -0.58 -19.47
C VAL A 92 -10.62 -1.43 -20.65
N SER A 93 -9.42 -1.16 -21.12
CA SER A 93 -8.70 -2.04 -22.05
C SER A 93 -7.21 -2.11 -21.68
N PRO A 94 -6.51 -3.21 -22.00
CA PRO A 94 -5.07 -3.32 -21.76
C PRO A 94 -4.29 -2.14 -22.36
N GLU A 95 -4.60 -1.77 -23.60
CA GLU A 95 -3.90 -0.70 -24.32
C GLU A 95 -4.12 0.66 -23.66
N LYS A 96 -5.36 0.97 -23.25
CA LYS A 96 -5.71 2.25 -22.62
C LYS A 96 -5.10 2.37 -21.23
N ILE A 97 -5.16 1.32 -20.42
CA ILE A 97 -4.57 1.31 -19.07
C ILE A 97 -3.05 1.40 -19.15
N ILE A 98 -2.40 0.60 -20.01
CA ILE A 98 -0.93 0.65 -20.19
C ILE A 98 -0.50 2.04 -20.64
N LYS A 99 -1.18 2.64 -21.63
CA LYS A 99 -0.87 4.00 -22.09
C LYS A 99 -1.02 5.03 -20.98
N ALA A 100 -2.07 4.93 -20.16
CA ALA A 100 -2.28 5.84 -19.05
C ALA A 100 -1.27 5.67 -17.91
N LEU A 101 -0.75 4.44 -17.70
CA LEU A 101 0.38 4.19 -16.82
C LEU A 101 1.67 4.79 -17.40
N GLU A 102 1.97 4.55 -18.68
CA GLU A 102 3.16 5.09 -19.36
C GLU A 102 3.21 6.63 -19.34
N SER A 103 2.07 7.30 -19.51
CA SER A 103 1.97 8.76 -19.42
C SER A 103 2.00 9.31 -18.00
N GLY A 104 1.93 8.45 -16.97
CA GLY A 104 1.80 8.85 -15.57
C GLY A 104 0.43 9.43 -15.21
N THR A 105 -0.57 9.28 -16.10
CA THR A 105 -1.93 9.72 -15.83
C THR A 105 -2.58 8.85 -14.74
N LEU A 106 -2.40 7.53 -14.81
CA LEU A 106 -2.79 6.61 -13.74
C LEU A 106 -1.60 6.34 -12.82
N CYS A 107 -1.78 6.60 -11.54
CA CYS A 107 -0.87 6.19 -10.48
C CYS A 107 -1.44 4.96 -9.75
N PRO A 108 -0.64 3.92 -9.45
CA PRO A 108 -1.13 2.76 -8.72
C PRO A 108 -1.66 3.14 -7.33
N GLY A 109 -2.89 2.70 -7.02
CA GLY A 109 -3.50 2.87 -5.71
C GLY A 109 -2.98 1.84 -4.70
N LEU A 110 -3.35 2.03 -3.44
CA LEU A 110 -2.94 1.18 -2.32
C LEU A 110 -3.24 -0.30 -2.58
N PHE A 111 -4.45 -0.60 -3.08
CA PHE A 111 -4.88 -1.97 -3.34
C PHE A 111 -3.96 -2.70 -4.34
N ILE A 112 -3.72 -2.09 -5.50
CA ILE A 112 -2.87 -2.65 -6.56
C ILE A 112 -1.42 -2.77 -6.09
N THR A 113 -0.92 -1.75 -5.40
CA THR A 113 0.45 -1.70 -4.89
C THR A 113 0.74 -2.85 -3.93
N PHE A 114 -0.07 -3.02 -2.88
CA PHE A 114 0.20 -4.06 -1.88
C PHE A 114 -0.22 -5.46 -2.32
N THR A 115 -1.21 -5.59 -3.20
CA THR A 115 -1.49 -6.86 -3.90
C THR A 115 -0.26 -7.30 -4.70
N THR A 116 0.35 -6.38 -5.45
CA THR A 116 1.56 -6.64 -6.21
C THR A 116 2.72 -7.03 -5.31
N LEU A 117 3.08 -6.20 -4.32
CA LEU A 117 4.26 -6.44 -3.50
C LEU A 117 4.12 -7.71 -2.65
N CYS A 118 3.08 -7.76 -1.82
CA CYS A 118 2.98 -8.79 -0.78
C CYS A 118 2.36 -10.08 -1.31
N PHE A 119 1.26 -9.98 -2.06
CA PHE A 119 0.41 -11.13 -2.37
C PHE A 119 0.73 -11.81 -3.71
N ILE A 120 1.51 -11.14 -4.59
CA ILE A 120 1.99 -11.72 -5.84
C ILE A 120 3.50 -11.97 -5.78
N ASN A 121 4.29 -11.03 -5.24
CA ASN A 121 5.75 -11.12 -5.24
C ASN A 121 6.37 -11.47 -3.88
N ALA A 122 5.55 -11.84 -2.89
CA ALA A 122 5.99 -12.29 -1.56
C ALA A 122 6.93 -11.32 -0.81
N LEU A 123 6.87 -10.01 -1.11
CA LEU A 123 7.68 -9.01 -0.43
C LEU A 123 7.13 -8.70 0.95
N ILE A 124 8.03 -8.64 1.93
CA ILE A 124 7.71 -8.18 3.28
C ILE A 124 7.73 -6.65 3.28
N CYS A 125 6.55 -6.06 3.46
CA CYS A 125 6.41 -4.62 3.60
C CYS A 125 6.35 -4.27 5.09
N PHE A 126 7.31 -3.49 5.56
CA PHE A 126 7.27 -2.92 6.91
C PHE A 126 6.53 -1.58 6.87
N GLY A 127 5.59 -1.34 7.79
CA GLY A 127 4.79 -0.11 7.75
C GLY A 127 4.05 0.21 9.04
N SER A 128 3.05 1.10 8.94
CA SER A 128 2.25 1.61 10.06
C SER A 128 1.21 0.61 10.57
N PHE A 129 0.50 0.96 11.63
CA PHE A 129 -0.65 0.20 12.13
C PHE A 129 -1.74 0.01 11.07
N GLU A 130 -2.07 1.07 10.32
CA GLU A 130 -3.03 0.99 9.21
C GLU A 130 -2.61 -0.07 8.20
N GLN A 131 -1.30 -0.17 7.89
CA GLN A 131 -0.78 -1.22 7.03
C GLN A 131 -0.97 -2.62 7.58
N VAL A 132 -0.75 -2.82 8.87
CA VAL A 132 -1.00 -4.11 9.51
C VAL A 132 -2.48 -4.50 9.38
N GLU A 133 -3.39 -3.54 9.57
CA GLU A 133 -4.83 -3.77 9.49
C GLU A 133 -5.28 -4.11 8.06
N TYR A 134 -4.97 -3.27 7.07
CA TYR A 134 -5.44 -3.54 5.71
C TYR A 134 -4.74 -4.77 5.09
N LEU A 135 -3.46 -5.05 5.39
CA LEU A 135 -2.79 -6.25 4.89
C LEU A 135 -3.40 -7.52 5.49
N ALA A 136 -3.77 -7.51 6.77
CA ALA A 136 -4.46 -8.63 7.40
C ALA A 136 -5.81 -8.88 6.75
N GLU A 137 -6.57 -7.82 6.47
CA GLU A 137 -7.84 -7.92 5.75
C GLU A 137 -7.65 -8.43 4.31
N PHE A 138 -6.68 -7.90 3.58
CA PHE A 138 -6.35 -8.34 2.22
C PHE A 138 -6.01 -9.83 2.19
N ARG A 139 -5.18 -10.29 3.13
CA ARG A 139 -4.84 -11.71 3.24
C ARG A 139 -6.09 -12.56 3.44
N ARG A 140 -6.97 -12.19 4.38
CA ARG A 140 -8.22 -12.92 4.64
C ARG A 140 -9.07 -13.01 3.37
N LYS A 141 -9.26 -11.89 2.67
CA LYS A 141 -10.07 -11.82 1.44
C LYS A 141 -9.43 -12.62 0.30
N TRP A 142 -8.12 -12.52 0.08
CA TRP A 142 -7.41 -13.29 -0.95
C TRP A 142 -7.40 -14.80 -0.69
N LEU A 143 -7.30 -15.23 0.57
CA LEU A 143 -7.45 -16.64 0.94
C LEU A 143 -8.86 -17.16 0.63
N LYS A 144 -9.89 -16.37 0.96
CA LYS A 144 -11.29 -16.72 0.69
C LYS A 144 -11.55 -16.85 -0.81
N LEU A 145 -11.01 -15.93 -1.61
CA LEU A 145 -11.22 -15.89 -3.06
C LEU A 145 -10.53 -17.05 -3.79
N GLY A 146 -9.42 -17.59 -3.27
CA GLY A 146 -8.67 -18.64 -3.96
C GLY A 146 -8.03 -18.20 -5.29
N PHE A 147 -8.04 -16.89 -5.60
CA PHE A 147 -7.68 -16.35 -6.91
C PHE A 147 -6.16 -16.22 -7.12
N LEU A 148 -5.43 -15.87 -6.06
CA LEU A 148 -3.97 -15.76 -6.07
C LEU A 148 -3.33 -17.09 -5.59
N GLU A 149 -2.02 -17.23 -5.81
CA GLU A 149 -1.26 -18.40 -5.36
C GLU A 149 -1.32 -18.54 -3.83
N GLN A 150 -2.04 -19.55 -3.37
CA GLN A 150 -2.44 -19.66 -1.96
C GLN A 150 -1.26 -19.87 -1.01
N GLU A 151 -0.17 -20.47 -1.47
CA GLU A 151 1.04 -20.62 -0.66
C GLU A 151 1.67 -19.26 -0.34
N ILE A 152 1.79 -18.39 -1.35
CA ILE A 152 2.27 -17.02 -1.17
C ILE A 152 1.35 -16.26 -0.21
N VAL A 153 0.04 -16.27 -0.47
CA VAL A 153 -0.94 -15.52 0.34
C VAL A 153 -0.90 -15.94 1.81
N ARG A 154 -0.79 -17.24 2.11
CA ARG A 154 -0.67 -17.75 3.49
C ARG A 154 0.62 -17.30 4.17
N ALA A 155 1.72 -17.25 3.42
CA ALA A 155 3.03 -16.90 3.95
C ALA A 155 3.25 -15.38 4.14
N VAL A 156 2.38 -14.52 3.60
CA VAL A 156 2.51 -13.07 3.76
C VAL A 156 2.54 -12.67 5.23
N ASN A 157 3.61 -11.98 5.62
CA ASN A 157 3.73 -11.33 6.91
C ASN A 157 2.94 -10.01 6.92
N THR A 158 1.72 -10.05 7.45
CA THR A 158 0.84 -8.89 7.57
C THR A 158 1.08 -8.08 8.85
N SER A 159 2.01 -8.51 9.72
CA SER A 159 2.27 -7.93 11.04
C SER A 159 3.66 -7.28 11.13
N ALA A 160 4.27 -7.00 9.97
CA ALA A 160 5.55 -6.31 9.88
C ALA A 160 5.38 -4.81 10.17
N LEU A 161 5.36 -4.47 11.45
CA LEU A 161 5.30 -3.09 11.92
C LEU A 161 6.72 -2.48 11.86
N THR A 162 6.89 -1.36 11.16
CA THR A 162 7.90 -0.40 11.62
C THR A 162 7.23 0.34 12.75
N SER A 163 7.70 0.23 14.00
CA SER A 163 7.19 1.06 15.08
C SER A 163 7.19 2.51 14.60
N GLY A 164 6.02 3.04 14.25
CA GLY A 164 5.82 4.47 14.10
C GLY A 164 6.14 5.15 15.44
N ARG A 165 6.15 6.48 15.43
CA ARG A 165 6.43 7.37 16.57
C ARG A 165 6.41 6.67 17.93
N CYS A 166 7.58 6.45 18.50
CA CYS A 166 7.69 6.03 19.88
C CYS A 166 7.77 7.27 20.76
N ILE A 167 7.39 7.13 22.03
CA ILE A 167 7.38 8.24 22.96
C ILE A 167 8.50 7.98 23.95
N GLU A 168 9.45 8.90 24.01
CA GLU A 168 10.55 8.85 24.98
C GLU A 168 10.02 9.09 26.40
N GLU A 169 10.82 8.74 27.41
CA GLU A 169 10.62 9.06 28.84
C GLU A 169 10.08 10.47 29.10
N SER A 170 10.53 11.46 28.33
CA SER A 170 10.13 12.87 28.43
C SER A 170 8.73 13.18 27.90
N GLY A 171 8.02 12.21 27.32
CA GLY A 171 6.75 12.42 26.62
C GLY A 171 6.89 12.96 25.20
N VAL A 172 8.14 13.13 24.71
CA VAL A 172 8.41 13.61 23.35
C VAL A 172 8.27 12.47 22.35
N ALA A 173 7.54 12.73 21.28
CA ALA A 173 7.31 11.76 20.22
C ALA A 173 8.52 11.71 19.26
N VAL A 174 9.23 10.58 19.27
CA VAL A 174 10.41 10.31 18.46
C VAL A 174 10.04 9.51 17.21
N ASN A 175 10.29 10.10 16.04
CA ASN A 175 10.13 9.44 14.76
C ASN A 175 11.43 8.71 14.38
N PRO A 176 11.35 7.70 13.49
CA PRO A 176 12.55 7.10 12.90
C PRO A 176 13.51 8.12 12.25
N LEU A 177 13.00 9.25 11.73
CA LEU A 177 13.83 10.33 11.18
C LEU A 177 14.56 11.15 12.24
N ASP A 178 14.00 11.31 13.44
CA ASP A 178 14.64 12.07 14.52
C ASP A 178 15.90 11.33 15.01
N LEU A 179 15.80 10.00 15.12
CA LEU A 179 16.93 9.12 15.38
C LEU A 179 18.01 9.23 14.29
N LEU A 180 17.59 9.32 13.02
CA LEU A 180 18.50 9.52 11.88
C LEU A 180 19.24 10.86 11.97
N LEU A 181 18.59 11.91 12.47
CA LEU A 181 19.19 13.24 12.63
C LEU A 181 20.05 13.40 13.90
N GLY A 182 20.26 12.32 14.66
CA GLY A 182 21.14 12.30 15.82
C GLY A 182 20.46 12.64 17.14
N PHE A 183 19.12 12.62 17.18
CA PHE A 183 18.38 12.68 18.43
C PHE A 183 18.76 11.47 19.29
N ARG A 184 19.22 11.71 20.52
CA ARG A 184 19.49 10.67 21.50
C ARG A 184 18.19 10.36 22.22
N TRP A 185 17.86 9.08 22.31
CA TRP A 185 16.60 8.62 22.89
C TRP A 185 16.85 7.52 23.94
N SER A 186 16.22 7.61 25.11
CA SER A 186 16.02 6.52 26.10
C SER A 186 14.58 5.98 26.18
N PHE A 187 14.44 4.68 26.38
CA PHE A 187 13.14 4.03 26.54
C PHE A 187 12.95 3.54 27.98
N MET A 188 11.75 3.72 28.55
CA MET A 188 11.44 3.12 29.84
C MET A 188 11.38 1.60 29.70
N GLU A 189 12.36 0.93 30.29
CA GLU A 189 12.34 -0.52 30.40
C GLU A 189 11.09 -0.95 31.20
N ASN A 190 10.46 -2.06 30.77
CA ASN A 190 9.25 -2.66 31.36
C ASN A 190 7.90 -1.98 31.06
N GLN A 191 7.79 -1.23 29.96
CA GLN A 191 6.47 -0.79 29.47
C GLN A 191 5.71 -1.91 28.76
N THR A 192 4.42 -2.01 29.08
CA THR A 192 3.48 -2.86 28.36
C THR A 192 3.14 -2.27 26.99
N VAL A 193 2.71 -3.12 26.06
CA VAL A 193 2.24 -2.68 24.73
C VAL A 193 1.12 -1.63 24.84
N GLY A 194 0.23 -1.77 25.82
CA GLY A 194 -0.84 -0.79 26.07
C GLY A 194 -0.32 0.58 26.49
N GLU A 195 0.75 0.64 27.27
CA GLU A 195 1.38 1.90 27.70
C GLU A 195 2.07 2.61 26.55
N LEU A 196 2.65 1.87 25.61
CA LEU A 196 3.25 2.41 24.39
C LEU A 196 2.22 3.00 23.44
N MET A 197 1.03 2.41 23.44
CA MET A 197 -0.08 2.87 22.62
C MET A 197 -0.83 4.04 23.25
N ARG A 198 -0.61 4.35 24.55
CA ARG A 198 -1.33 5.40 25.28
C ARG A 198 -1.37 6.75 24.53
N PRO A 199 -0.28 7.25 23.93
CA PRO A 199 -0.28 8.52 23.20
C PRO A 199 -1.07 8.49 21.88
N LEU A 200 -1.44 7.30 21.40
CA LEU A 200 -2.25 7.08 20.21
C LEU A 200 -3.75 6.97 20.54
N LEU A 201 -4.12 6.59 21.77
CA LEU A 201 -5.51 6.33 22.18
C LEU A 201 -6.47 7.52 21.98
N PRO A 202 -6.12 8.79 22.29
CA PRO A 202 -7.03 9.93 22.06
C PRO A 202 -7.36 10.13 20.58
N ARG A 203 -6.43 9.77 19.68
CA ARG A 203 -6.64 9.83 18.22
C ARG A 203 -7.55 8.72 17.72
N LEU A 204 -7.65 7.64 18.48
CA LEU A 204 -8.56 6.51 18.22
C LEU A 204 -9.95 6.74 18.84
N GLY A 205 -10.21 7.93 19.39
CA GLY A 205 -11.46 8.25 20.08
C GLY A 205 -11.63 7.52 21.41
N ILE A 206 -10.54 6.97 21.96
CA ILE A 206 -10.51 6.32 23.26
C ILE A 206 -10.11 7.37 24.28
N GLU A 207 -11.05 7.73 25.17
CA GLU A 207 -10.74 8.57 26.33
C GLU A 207 -9.84 7.78 27.29
N VAL A 208 -8.71 8.39 27.68
CA VAL A 208 -7.69 7.82 28.58
C VAL A 208 -7.69 8.56 29.90
#